data_AF-B6Q1I5-F1
#
_entry.id   AF-B6Q1I5-F1
#
_cell.length_a   1.000
_cell.length_b   1.000
_cell.length_c   1.000
_cell.angle_alpha   90.00
_cell.angle_beta   90.00
_cell.angle_gamma   90.00
#
_symmetry.space_group_name_H-M   'P 1'
#
loop_
_entity.id
_entity.type
_entity.pdbx_description
1 polymer ?
#
loop_
_entity_poly.entity_id
_entity_poly.type
_entity_poly.pdbx_seq_one_letter_code
_entity_poly.pdbx_strand_id
1 'polypeptide(L)'
;MTLFGGTIGWQANKQDTVTTSTTEAELLALAQGVKEGKYILRLLLELDIRFQTPTLHVYCDNKQTLGLLEKDAPRLRTKLRHVDIHNHWVRQEVQKGDVQVHYMPTKDMIANGLTKALSKQEHQIFLNQIGVENIDSRLAPQQKDIENPDIEELLSLNDMPDNI
;
A
#
# COMPACT_ATOMS: atom_id res chain seq x y z
N MET A 1 0.51 -0.35 0.61
CA MET A 1 0.05 -0.46 2.01
C MET A 1 -0.61 -1.81 2.18
N THR A 2 -0.34 -2.50 3.28
CA THR A 2 -0.93 -3.80 3.59
C THR A 2 -1.60 -3.79 4.96
N LEU A 3 -2.69 -4.54 5.10
CA LEU A 3 -3.44 -4.74 6.35
C LEU A 3 -3.92 -6.19 6.40
N PHE A 4 -3.69 -6.88 7.52
CA PHE A 4 -3.98 -8.32 7.67
C PHE A 4 -3.42 -9.21 6.54
N GLY A 5 -2.26 -8.84 5.99
CA GLY A 5 -1.60 -9.56 4.89
C GLY A 5 -2.14 -9.23 3.49
N GLY A 6 -3.23 -8.46 3.38
CA GLY A 6 -3.79 -8.02 2.10
C GLY A 6 -3.33 -6.62 1.69
N THR A 7 -3.14 -6.39 0.39
CA THR A 7 -2.92 -5.03 -0.16
C THR A 7 -4.20 -4.22 -0.04
N ILE A 8 -4.14 -3.10 0.67
CA ILE A 8 -5.31 -2.20 0.87
C ILE A 8 -5.23 -0.92 0.04
N GLY A 9 -4.06 -0.62 -0.52
CA GLY A 9 -3.88 0.58 -1.31
C GLY A 9 -2.44 0.75 -1.77
N TRP A 10 -2.28 1.41 -2.90
CA TRP A 10 -0.99 1.78 -3.49
C TRP A 10 -1.12 3.15 -4.13
N GLN A 11 0.00 3.85 -4.21
CA GLN A 11 0.05 5.14 -4.88
C GLN A 11 1.46 5.33 -5.46
N ALA A 12 1.54 5.86 -6.67
CA ALA A 12 2.79 6.18 -7.35
C ALA A 12 2.62 7.50 -8.08
N ASN A 13 3.34 8.52 -7.64
CA ASN A 13 3.25 9.87 -8.18
C ASN A 13 4.66 10.38 -8.51
N LYS A 14 4.72 11.34 -9.44
CA LYS A 14 5.93 12.14 -9.60
C LYS A 14 6.12 13.03 -8.37
N GLN A 15 7.36 13.19 -7.91
CA GLN A 15 7.66 14.09 -6.81
C GLN A 15 7.50 15.55 -7.23
N ASP A 16 6.76 16.33 -6.44
CA ASP A 16 6.53 17.75 -6.69
C ASP A 16 7.75 18.62 -6.36
N THR A 17 8.55 18.19 -5.38
CA THR A 17 9.76 18.89 -4.96
C THR A 17 10.97 18.38 -5.72
N VAL A 18 11.71 19.28 -6.35
CA VAL A 18 13.01 18.95 -6.97
C VAL A 18 14.05 18.73 -5.87
N THR A 19 14.56 17.51 -5.77
CA THR A 19 15.60 17.12 -4.80
C THR A 19 16.98 17.08 -5.44
N THR A 20 18.02 17.35 -4.66
CA THR A 20 19.41 17.38 -5.12
C THR A 20 20.15 16.06 -4.90
N SER A 21 19.54 15.11 -4.19
CA SER A 21 20.06 13.75 -4.01
C SER A 21 18.95 12.71 -3.94
N THR A 22 19.29 11.45 -4.18
CA THR A 22 18.38 10.32 -4.02
C THR A 22 17.94 10.14 -2.57
N THR A 23 18.80 10.44 -1.60
CA THR A 23 18.45 10.40 -0.16
C THR A 23 17.36 11.41 0.19
N GLU A 24 17.42 12.62 -0.38
CA GLU A 24 16.35 13.62 -0.22
C GLU A 24 15.04 13.15 -0.87
N ALA A 25 15.10 12.57 -2.08
CA ALA A 25 13.94 12.01 -2.76
C ALA A 25 13.27 10.89 -1.93
N GLU A 26 14.06 9.92 -1.47
CA GLU A 26 13.57 8.81 -0.65
C GLU A 26 12.96 9.28 0.67
N LEU A 27 13.54 10.30 1.29
CA LEU A 27 12.99 10.89 2.50
C LEU A 27 11.61 11.53 2.25
N LEU A 28 11.43 12.24 1.13
CA LEU A 28 10.14 12.83 0.79
C LEU A 28 9.08 11.76 0.49
N ALA A 29 9.46 10.71 -0.26
CA ALA A 29 8.57 9.58 -0.54
C ALA A 29 8.15 8.86 0.75
N LEU A 30 9.11 8.62 1.66
CA LEU A 30 8.86 8.03 2.97
C LEU A 30 7.92 8.92 3.79
N ALA A 31 8.17 10.23 3.86
CA ALA A 31 7.31 11.16 4.59
C ALA A 31 5.86 11.16 4.06
N GLN A 32 5.69 11.05 2.73
CA GLN A 32 4.37 10.93 2.12
C GLN A 32 3.68 9.61 2.51
N GLY A 33 4.39 8.48 2.41
CA GLY A 33 3.87 7.17 2.83
C GLY A 33 3.49 7.12 4.31
N VAL A 34 4.25 7.79 5.18
CA VAL A 34 3.90 7.91 6.61
C VAL A 34 2.59 8.69 6.79
N LYS A 35 2.39 9.80 6.07
CA LYS A 35 1.14 10.58 6.15
C LYS A 35 -0.07 9.74 5.74
N GLU A 36 0.04 9.02 4.62
CA GLU A 36 -1.02 8.14 4.12
C GLU A 36 -1.31 7.00 5.10
N GLY A 37 -0.29 6.34 5.64
CA GLY A 37 -0.46 5.29 6.65
C GLY A 37 -1.13 5.81 7.93
N LYS A 38 -0.73 7.00 8.42
CA LYS A 38 -1.39 7.63 9.57
C LYS A 38 -2.83 8.03 9.27
N TYR A 39 -3.14 8.46 8.05
CA TYR A 39 -4.51 8.73 7.63
C TYR A 39 -5.36 7.46 7.67
N ILE A 40 -4.87 6.34 7.13
CA ILE A 40 -5.57 5.06 7.19
C ILE A 40 -5.77 4.60 8.63
N LEU A 41 -4.78 4.71 9.51
CA LEU A 41 -4.93 4.37 10.94
C LEU A 41 -6.03 5.19 11.62
N ARG A 42 -6.13 6.49 11.30
CA ARG A 42 -7.22 7.35 11.81
C ARG A 42 -8.58 6.93 11.26
N LEU A 43 -8.67 6.63 9.96
CA LEU A 43 -9.90 6.15 9.33
C LEU A 43 -10.38 4.84 9.97
N LEU A 44 -9.46 3.90 10.21
CA LEU A 44 -9.78 2.64 10.88
C LEU A 44 -10.28 2.86 12.31
N LEU A 45 -9.69 3.81 13.04
CA LEU A 45 -10.17 4.18 14.38
C LEU A 45 -11.60 4.76 14.36
N GLU A 46 -11.94 5.60 13.38
CA GLU A 46 -13.30 6.14 13.20
C GLU A 46 -14.32 5.04 12.85
N LEU A 47 -13.87 3.95 12.21
CA LEU A 47 -14.66 2.75 11.94
C LEU A 47 -14.69 1.76 13.13
N ASP A 48 -14.20 2.17 14.30
CA ASP A 48 -14.06 1.39 15.53
C ASP A 48 -13.18 0.13 15.39
N ILE A 49 -12.29 0.11 14.40
CA ILE A 49 -11.26 -0.92 14.22
C ILE A 49 -10.03 -0.51 15.03
N ARG A 50 -9.83 -1.16 16.18
CA ARG A 50 -8.78 -0.80 17.14
C ARG A 50 -7.62 -1.80 17.12
N PHE A 51 -6.40 -1.26 17.10
CA PHE A 51 -5.17 -2.03 17.25
C PHE A 51 -4.63 -1.87 18.68
N GLN A 52 -4.16 -2.97 19.29
CA GLN A 52 -3.52 -2.92 20.61
C GLN A 52 -2.29 -2.01 20.63
N THR A 53 -1.57 -1.94 19.51
CA THR A 53 -0.43 -1.04 19.32
C THR A 53 -0.51 -0.47 17.90
N PRO A 54 -1.02 0.75 17.71
CA PRO A 54 -1.23 1.34 16.38
C PRO A 54 0.07 1.93 15.81
N THR A 55 1.17 1.16 15.87
CA THR A 55 2.46 1.58 15.29
C THR A 55 2.45 1.31 13.79
N LEU A 56 2.78 2.33 13.00
CA LEU A 56 2.90 2.21 11.55
C LEU A 56 4.27 1.66 11.18
N HIS A 57 4.30 0.52 10.50
CA HIS A 57 5.53 -0.06 9.96
C HIS A 57 5.75 0.44 8.53
N VAL A 58 6.89 1.07 8.28
CA VAL A 58 7.29 1.61 6.97
C VAL A 58 8.62 0.99 6.57
N TYR A 59 8.77 0.66 5.28
CA TYR A 59 10.00 0.06 4.75
C TYR A 59 10.72 1.05 3.84
N CYS A 60 12.05 1.04 3.86
CA CYS A 60 12.89 1.89 3.02
C CYS A 60 14.15 1.12 2.59
N ASP A 61 14.53 1.21 1.31
CA ASP A 61 15.73 0.56 0.78
C ASP A 61 16.97 1.46 0.78
N ASN A 62 16.82 2.71 1.20
CA ASN A 62 17.92 3.66 1.34
C ASN A 62 18.43 3.74 2.79
N LYS A 63 19.57 3.08 3.05
CA LYS A 63 20.24 3.10 4.36
C LYS A 63 20.68 4.50 4.81
N GLN A 64 20.98 5.40 3.88
CA GLN A 64 21.33 6.77 4.25
C GLN A 64 20.09 7.48 4.80
N THR A 65 18.94 7.35 4.14
CA THR A 65 17.65 7.88 4.60
C THR A 65 17.30 7.36 5.99
N LEU A 66 17.42 6.03 6.20
CA LEU A 66 17.18 5.43 7.52
C LEU A 66 18.11 6.04 8.59
N GLY A 67 19.39 6.17 8.27
CA GLY A 67 20.38 6.77 9.17
C GLY A 67 20.11 8.25 9.50
N LEU A 68 19.29 8.97 8.73
CA LEU A 68 18.86 10.33 9.07
C LEU A 68 17.77 10.35 10.15
N LEU A 69 16.96 9.30 10.20
CA LEU A 69 15.85 9.17 11.14
C LEU A 69 16.32 8.64 12.50
N GLU A 70 17.32 7.76 12.52
CA GLU A 70 17.82 7.10 13.73
C GLU A 70 18.86 7.93 14.52
N LYS A 71 19.67 8.78 13.86
CA LYS A 71 20.79 9.45 14.52
C LYS A 71 20.35 10.65 15.35
N ASP A 72 20.90 10.77 16.57
CA ASP A 72 20.56 11.84 17.53
C ASP A 72 20.88 13.28 17.06
N ALA A 73 21.82 13.45 16.12
CA ALA A 73 22.15 14.75 15.55
C ALA A 73 21.66 14.86 14.10
N PRO A 74 20.95 15.95 13.70
CA PRO A 74 20.54 16.16 12.33
C PRO A 74 21.78 16.48 11.48
N ARG A 75 22.37 15.44 10.87
CA ARG A 75 23.53 15.61 9.97
C ARG A 75 23.13 16.10 8.58
N LEU A 76 21.85 16.12 8.25
CA LEU A 76 21.36 16.68 7.00
C LEU A 76 20.85 18.09 7.27
N ARG A 77 21.64 19.09 6.87
CA ARG A 77 21.14 20.43 6.57
C ARG A 77 21.08 20.53 5.06
N THR A 78 19.90 20.35 4.49
CA THR A 78 19.73 20.44 3.04
C THR A 78 19.76 21.90 2.59
N LYS A 79 19.94 22.14 1.28
CA LYS A 79 19.74 23.48 0.72
C LYS A 79 18.25 23.84 0.60
N LEU A 80 17.35 22.86 0.79
CA LEU A 80 15.91 22.97 0.60
C LEU A 80 15.18 22.82 1.93
N ARG A 81 14.81 23.95 2.54
CA ARG A 81 14.14 23.98 3.85
C ARG A 81 12.92 23.04 3.95
N HIS A 82 12.19 22.83 2.86
CA HIS A 82 11.06 21.88 2.85
C HIS A 82 11.50 20.44 3.15
N VAL A 83 12.64 19.99 2.62
CA VAL A 83 13.16 18.64 2.89
C VAL A 83 13.55 18.49 4.36
N ASP A 84 14.14 19.53 4.96
CA ASP A 84 14.47 19.52 6.39
C ASP A 84 13.22 19.41 7.29
N ILE A 85 12.12 20.05 6.89
CA ILE A 85 10.82 19.96 7.59
C ILE A 85 10.28 18.53 7.54
N HIS A 86 10.30 17.89 6.37
CA HIS A 86 9.88 16.49 6.23
C HIS A 86 10.76 15.56 7.08
N ASN A 87 12.08 15.78 7.08
CA ASN A 87 13.00 15.03 7.93
C ASN A 87 12.65 15.13 9.41
N HIS A 88 12.49 16.36 9.90
CA HIS A 88 12.17 16.61 11.31
C HIS A 88 10.84 15.98 11.71
N TRP A 89 9.81 16.13 10.87
CA TRP A 89 8.50 15.56 11.17
C TRP A 89 8.54 14.04 11.24
N VAL A 90 9.10 13.35 10.23
CA VAL A 90 9.20 11.88 10.27
C VAL A 90 10.01 11.43 11.49
N ARG A 91 11.13 12.11 11.79
CA ARG A 91 11.97 11.76 12.93
C ARG A 91 11.23 11.91 14.26
N GLN A 92 10.41 12.95 14.43
CA GLN A 92 9.56 13.11 15.61
C GLN A 92 8.57 11.94 15.75
N GLU A 93 7.97 11.50 14.64
CA GLU A 93 7.02 10.38 14.61
C GLU A 93 7.70 9.05 14.97
N VAL A 94 8.94 8.84 14.51
CA VAL A 94 9.76 7.68 14.88
C VAL A 94 10.15 7.72 16.36
N GLN A 95 10.60 8.88 16.87
CA GLN A 95 10.96 9.06 18.28
C GLN A 95 9.79 8.88 19.24
N LYS A 96 8.57 9.25 18.80
CA LYS A 96 7.34 9.03 19.56
C LYS A 96 6.93 7.55 19.62
N GLY A 97 7.42 6.72 18.69
CA GLY A 97 7.04 5.31 18.56
C GLY A 97 5.75 5.08 17.75
N ASP A 98 5.15 6.15 17.20
CA ASP A 98 3.99 6.07 16.31
C ASP A 98 4.38 5.40 14.96
N VAL A 99 5.65 5.51 14.56
CA VAL A 99 6.18 4.99 13.31
C VAL A 99 7.46 4.20 13.56
N GLN A 100 7.59 3.04 12.92
CA GLN A 100 8.85 2.30 12.84
C GLN A 100 9.28 2.16 11.39
N VAL A 101 10.50 2.61 11.09
CA VAL A 101 11.08 2.49 9.76
C VAL A 101 12.07 1.34 9.74
N HIS A 102 11.91 0.44 8.77
CA HIS A 102 12.72 -0.77 8.63
C HIS A 102 13.49 -0.74 7.31
N TYR A 103 14.74 -1.20 7.33
CA TYR A 103 15.47 -1.44 6.11
C TYR A 103 14.88 -2.63 5.34
N MET A 104 14.69 -2.48 4.03
CA MET A 104 14.30 -3.55 3.14
C MET A 104 15.19 -3.54 1.89
N PRO A 105 15.77 -4.67 1.45
CA PRO A 105 16.54 -4.69 0.21
C PRO A 105 15.69 -4.25 -0.99
N THR A 106 16.30 -3.55 -1.95
CA THR A 106 15.63 -3.05 -3.17
C THR A 106 14.84 -4.13 -3.93
N LYS A 107 15.33 -5.38 -3.92
CA LYS A 107 14.67 -6.53 -4.57
C LYS A 107 13.36 -6.95 -3.89
N ASP A 108 13.26 -6.71 -2.59
CA ASP A 108 12.10 -7.08 -1.77
C ASP A 108 11.13 -5.90 -1.60
N MET A 109 11.58 -4.69 -1.93
CA MET A 109 10.81 -3.46 -1.79
C MET A 109 9.72 -3.36 -2.86
N ILE A 110 8.48 -3.71 -2.48
CA ILE A 110 7.28 -3.71 -3.33
C ILE A 110 7.10 -2.38 -4.08
N ALA A 111 7.42 -1.25 -3.44
CA ALA A 111 7.29 0.08 -4.05
C ALA A 111 8.12 0.25 -5.33
N ASN A 112 9.25 -0.46 -5.46
CA ASN A 112 10.05 -0.44 -6.68
C ASN A 112 9.28 -0.97 -7.90
N GLY A 113 8.32 -1.87 -7.67
CA GLY A 113 7.48 -2.38 -8.75
C GLY A 113 6.53 -1.33 -9.33
N LEU A 114 6.26 -0.26 -8.59
CA LEU A 114 5.42 0.86 -9.02
C LEU A 114 6.20 2.02 -9.64
N THR A 115 7.51 2.10 -9.39
CA THR A 115 8.34 3.26 -9.78
C THR A 115 9.35 2.96 -10.88
N LYS A 116 9.62 1.68 -11.16
CA LYS A 116 10.64 1.26 -12.14
C LYS A 116 10.00 0.52 -13.31
N ALA A 117 10.64 0.62 -14.47
CA ALA A 117 10.35 -0.28 -15.59
C ALA A 117 10.90 -1.67 -15.25
N LEU A 118 10.02 -2.64 -15.07
CA LEU A 118 10.37 -4.00 -14.66
C LEU A 118 10.58 -4.91 -15.87
N SER A 119 11.51 -5.85 -15.77
CA SER A 119 11.55 -7.01 -16.66
C SER A 119 10.33 -7.92 -16.44
N LYS A 120 10.05 -8.82 -17.38
CA LYS A 120 8.94 -9.79 -17.25
C LYS A 120 9.00 -10.58 -15.94
N GLN A 121 10.20 -10.99 -15.53
CA GLN A 121 10.40 -11.76 -14.31
C GLN A 121 10.14 -10.94 -13.05
N GLU A 122 10.67 -9.70 -12.99
CA GLU A 122 10.46 -8.80 -11.85
C GLU A 122 8.99 -8.38 -11.74
N HIS A 123 8.31 -8.16 -12.87
CA HIS A 123 6.88 -7.87 -12.89
C HIS A 123 6.07 -9.04 -12.32
N GLN A 124 6.39 -10.29 -12.66
CA GLN A 124 5.69 -11.44 -12.08
C GLN A 124 5.91 -11.54 -10.56
N ILE A 125 7.13 -11.28 -10.08
CA ILE A 125 7.45 -11.24 -8.65
C ILE A 125 6.63 -10.14 -7.97
N PHE A 126 6.58 -8.94 -8.57
CA PHE A 126 5.80 -7.82 -8.05
C PHE A 126 4.31 -8.17 -7.94
N LEU A 127 3.70 -8.75 -8.99
CA LEU A 127 2.29 -9.18 -8.97
C LEU A 127 2.01 -10.15 -7.83
N ASN A 128 2.90 -11.12 -7.61
CA ASN A 128 2.79 -12.07 -6.51
C ASN A 128 2.90 -11.36 -5.14
N GLN A 129 3.81 -10.39 -4.99
CA GLN A 129 3.99 -9.62 -3.75
C GLN A 129 2.75 -8.79 -3.37
N ILE A 130 2.01 -8.26 -4.36
CA ILE A 130 0.79 -7.48 -4.11
C ILE A 130 -0.49 -8.34 -4.05
N GLY A 131 -0.39 -9.65 -4.31
CA GLY A 131 -1.50 -10.59 -4.24
C GLY A 131 -2.41 -10.61 -5.47
N VAL A 132 -1.89 -10.28 -6.65
CA VAL A 132 -2.66 -10.41 -7.89
C VAL A 132 -2.72 -11.88 -8.29
N GLU A 133 -3.93 -12.41 -8.36
CA GLU A 133 -4.20 -13.79 -8.79
C GLU A 133 -5.04 -13.80 -10.08
N ASN A 134 -4.80 -14.81 -10.92
CA ASN A 134 -5.69 -15.11 -12.04
C ASN A 134 -6.94 -15.81 -11.49
N ILE A 135 -8.12 -15.25 -11.78
CA ILE A 135 -9.40 -15.77 -11.30
C ILE A 135 -10.21 -16.50 -12.38
N ASP A 136 -9.63 -16.76 -13.57
CA ASP A 136 -10.37 -17.36 -14.70
C ASP A 136 -10.97 -18.72 -14.31
N SER A 137 -10.25 -19.50 -13.52
CA SER A 137 -10.71 -20.77 -12.96
C SER A 137 -11.84 -20.64 -11.92
N ARG A 138 -11.97 -19.48 -11.24
CA ARG A 138 -13.05 -19.18 -10.29
C ARG A 138 -14.30 -18.62 -10.99
N LEU A 139 -14.15 -18.08 -12.20
CA LEU A 139 -15.24 -17.55 -13.02
C LEU A 139 -15.93 -18.62 -13.86
N ALA A 140 -15.18 -19.62 -14.36
CA ALA A 140 -15.71 -20.70 -15.19
C ALA A 140 -16.87 -21.52 -14.57
N PRO A 141 -16.93 -21.78 -13.25
CA PRO A 141 -18.07 -22.44 -12.62
C PRO A 141 -19.31 -21.53 -12.56
N GLN A 142 -19.13 -20.25 -12.25
CA GLN A 142 -20.24 -19.30 -12.03
C GLN A 142 -20.94 -18.90 -13.32
N GLN A 143 -20.25 -18.90 -14.47
CA GLN A 143 -20.87 -18.65 -15.77
C GLN A 143 -21.88 -19.75 -16.16
N LYS A 144 -21.65 -21.01 -15.76
CA LYS A 144 -22.61 -22.09 -16.02
C LYS A 144 -23.91 -21.93 -15.22
N ASP A 145 -23.81 -21.45 -13.99
CA ASP A 145 -24.97 -21.23 -13.12
C ASP A 145 -25.79 -19.99 -13.54
N ILE A 146 -25.17 -19.00 -14.18
CA ILE A 146 -25.85 -17.80 -14.71
C ILE A 146 -26.48 -18.07 -16.10
N GLU A 147 -25.85 -18.92 -16.92
CA GLU A 147 -26.37 -19.31 -18.24
C GLU A 147 -27.46 -20.39 -18.18
N ASN A 148 -27.61 -21.08 -17.05
CA ASN A 148 -28.64 -22.09 -16.84
C ASN A 148 -29.41 -21.84 -15.53
N PRO A 149 -30.16 -20.73 -15.40
CA PRO A 149 -31.24 -20.71 -14.41
C PRO A 149 -32.16 -21.87 -14.80
N ASP A 150 -32.52 -22.76 -13.88
CA ASP A 150 -33.41 -23.90 -14.15
C ASP A 150 -34.69 -23.38 -14.82
N ILE A 151 -34.71 -23.42 -16.16
CA ILE A 151 -35.80 -22.90 -16.98
C ILE A 151 -37.06 -23.73 -16.68
N GLU A 152 -36.89 -25.01 -16.31
CA GLU A 152 -37.99 -25.86 -15.84
C GLU A 152 -38.62 -25.35 -14.54
N GLU A 153 -37.85 -24.78 -13.61
CA GLU A 153 -38.39 -24.23 -12.36
C GLU A 153 -39.17 -22.92 -12.62
N LEU A 154 -38.65 -22.06 -13.50
CA LEU A 154 -39.32 -20.82 -13.92
C LEU A 154 -40.57 -21.05 -14.79
N LEU A 155 -40.59 -22.10 -15.61
CA LEU A 155 -41.77 -22.49 -16.39
C LEU A 155 -42.82 -23.18 -15.52
N SER A 156 -42.42 -23.95 -14.49
CA SER A 156 -43.35 -24.59 -13.56
C SER A 156 -44.12 -23.59 -12.66
N LEU A 157 -43.56 -22.40 -12.45
CA LEU A 157 -44.20 -21.30 -11.70
C LEU A 157 -45.25 -20.54 -12.54
N ASN A 158 -45.24 -20.69 -13.87
CA ASN A 158 -46.16 -20.01 -14.79
C ASN A 158 -47.41 -20.84 -15.14
N ASP A 159 -47.48 -22.11 -14.73
CA ASP A 159 -48.63 -23.00 -14.95
C ASP A 159 -49.67 -22.96 -13.81
N MET A 160 -49.72 -21.87 -13.04
CA MET A 160 -50.83 -21.64 -12.12
C MET A 160 -52.08 -21.26 -12.94
N PRO A 161 -53.18 -22.02 -12.88
CA PRO A 161 -54.38 -21.67 -13.62
C PRO A 161 -54.94 -20.33 -13.12
N ASP A 162 -55.22 -19.42 -14.05
CA ASP A 162 -55.97 -18.19 -13.79
C ASP A 162 -57.31 -18.55 -13.17
N ASN A 163 -57.39 -18.44 -11.84
CA ASN A 163 -58.59 -18.71 -11.10
C ASN A 163 -59.49 -17.46 -11.18
N ILE A 164 -60.51 -17.54 -12.06
CA ILE A 164 -61.64 -16.61 -12.14
C ILE A 164 -62.52 -16.76 -10.89
#